data_AF-A0A950Y7R3-F1
#
_entry.id   AF-A0A950Y7R3-F1
#
_cell.length_a   1.000
_cell.length_b   1.000
_cell.length_c   1.000
_cell.angle_alpha   90.00
_cell.angle_beta   90.00
_cell.angle_gamma   90.00
#
_symmetry.space_group_name_H-M   'P 1'
#
loop_
_entity.id
_entity.type
_entity.pdbx_description
1 polymer ?
#
loop_
_entity_poly.entity_id
_entity_poly.type
_entity_poly.pdbx_seq_one_letter_code
_entity_poly.pdbx_strand_id
1 'polypeptide(L)'
;MNAIRLLVPVSCVLIFVSICGARVDAENEELQRAYSDMYNLNFAQAHRAIAEFEAVHPDDPLGPVSDAAACLFSEFDRLHILQSEFFVNDSAITTSKKLSADPAVKAKFDDDLSKTERLAAAEMHRPGGHAGAMFANTLRLGLHADYLALIEKRDLAALSEMKKGRQLAEELLSQQPTYYDAYIAVGVENYLLSLKPAPVRWLLRATGAETDKQNGIDKLRLTAEHGGYLAPYARLLLAVAALRDGNRKKARELLSWLADHYPQNALYRQELSKLR
;
A
#
# COMPACT_ATOMS: atom_id res chain seq x y z
N MET A 1 38.22 64.63 -11.02
CA MET A 1 39.30 64.44 -10.04
C MET A 1 38.75 63.70 -8.84
N ASN A 2 39.32 62.53 -8.56
CA ASN A 2 39.39 61.77 -7.30
C ASN A 2 39.11 62.58 -6.02
N ALA A 3 38.61 62.06 -4.89
CA ALA A 3 38.18 60.76 -4.40
C ALA A 3 37.61 61.03 -2.98
N ILE A 4 36.87 60.10 -2.36
CA ILE A 4 37.09 59.57 -0.99
C ILE A 4 35.95 58.61 -0.59
N ARG A 5 36.34 57.63 0.23
CA ARG A 5 35.77 56.34 0.59
C ARG A 5 34.62 56.35 1.61
N LEU A 6 34.00 55.15 1.71
CA LEU A 6 33.49 54.42 2.89
C LEU A 6 32.00 54.60 3.29
N LEU A 7 31.16 53.58 3.06
CA LEU A 7 30.65 52.63 4.08
C LEU A 7 29.52 51.74 3.52
N VAL A 8 29.59 50.45 3.83
CA VAL A 8 28.58 49.39 3.60
C VAL A 8 27.81 49.18 4.91
N PRO A 9 26.48 48.93 4.90
CA PRO A 9 25.95 47.56 5.09
C PRO A 9 24.78 47.26 4.13
N VAL A 10 24.79 46.19 3.32
CA VAL A 10 24.38 44.81 3.63
C VAL A 10 23.07 44.72 4.42
N SER A 11 22.02 44.21 3.75
CA SER A 11 20.77 43.53 4.23
C SER A 11 19.61 44.00 3.36
N CYS A 12 18.80 43.21 2.65
CA CYS A 12 18.41 41.82 2.79
C CYS A 12 18.27 41.19 1.39
N VAL A 13 19.02 40.12 1.11
CA VAL A 13 18.65 39.17 0.06
C VAL A 13 17.62 38.23 0.67
N LEU A 14 16.38 38.31 0.22
CA LEU A 14 15.37 37.27 0.45
C LEU A 14 15.83 36.02 -0.31
N ILE A 15 16.54 35.13 0.39
CA ILE A 15 16.74 33.77 -0.10
C ILE A 15 15.37 33.09 0.03
N PHE A 16 14.63 33.03 -1.08
CA PHE A 16 13.68 31.94 -1.30
C PHE A 16 14.50 30.65 -1.26
N VAL A 17 14.65 30.06 -0.07
CA VAL A 17 14.95 28.64 0.00
C VAL A 17 13.70 27.98 -0.56
N SER A 18 13.74 27.68 -1.86
CA SER A 18 12.97 26.58 -2.39
C SER A 18 13.39 25.39 -1.53
N ILE A 19 12.58 25.09 -0.53
CA ILE A 19 12.51 23.74 0.01
C ILE A 19 12.07 22.94 -1.19
N CYS A 20 13.05 22.41 -1.92
CA CYS A 20 12.82 21.25 -2.76
C CYS A 20 12.04 20.30 -1.86
N GLY A 21 10.76 20.10 -2.18
CA GLY A 21 10.11 18.85 -1.86
C GLY A 21 10.99 17.79 -2.47
N ALA A 22 11.89 17.24 -1.66
CA ALA A 22 12.66 16.08 -2.01
C ALA A 22 11.60 15.03 -2.38
N ARG A 23 11.56 14.71 -3.67
CA ARG A 23 10.80 13.58 -4.18
C ARG A 23 11.41 12.34 -3.53
N VAL A 24 10.79 11.88 -2.44
CA VAL A 24 11.07 10.58 -1.81
C VAL A 24 10.87 9.43 -2.83
N ASP A 25 10.17 9.69 -3.94
CA ASP A 25 9.83 8.69 -4.96
C ASP A 25 11.01 8.22 -5.84
N ALA A 26 12.14 8.93 -5.86
CA ALA A 26 13.26 8.64 -6.75
C ALA A 26 14.41 7.83 -6.10
N GLU A 27 14.37 7.55 -4.79
CA GLU A 27 15.56 7.07 -4.07
C GLU A 27 15.78 5.56 -4.07
N ASN A 28 14.76 4.71 -4.32
CA ASN A 28 14.90 3.24 -4.21
C ASN A 28 14.48 2.51 -5.50
N GLU A 29 15.32 2.55 -6.52
CA GLU A 29 15.06 1.90 -7.83
C GLU A 29 14.79 0.39 -7.71
N GLU A 30 15.46 -0.28 -6.78
CA GLU A 30 15.29 -1.71 -6.47
C GLU A 30 13.89 -2.01 -5.94
N LEU A 31 13.39 -1.21 -4.99
CA LEU A 31 12.02 -1.39 -4.49
C LEU A 31 10.99 -1.05 -5.56
N GLN A 32 11.18 0.01 -6.35
CA GLN A 32 10.27 0.32 -7.46
C GLN A 32 10.17 -0.84 -8.46
N ARG A 33 11.31 -1.45 -8.78
CA ARG A 33 11.36 -2.66 -9.61
C ARG A 33 10.63 -3.83 -8.95
N ALA A 34 10.87 -4.06 -7.66
CA ALA A 34 10.23 -5.14 -6.92
C ALA A 34 8.70 -5.02 -6.89
N TYR A 35 8.17 -3.82 -6.63
CA TYR A 35 6.72 -3.58 -6.67
C TYR A 35 6.16 -3.78 -8.08
N SER A 36 6.84 -3.28 -9.11
CA SER A 36 6.46 -3.52 -10.51
C SER A 36 6.43 -5.01 -10.86
N ASP A 37 7.40 -5.79 -10.37
CA ASP A 37 7.45 -7.23 -10.52
C ASP A 37 6.30 -7.93 -9.78
N MET A 38 5.97 -7.52 -8.56
CA MET A 38 4.79 -8.04 -7.84
C MET A 38 3.49 -7.79 -8.60
N TYR A 39 3.30 -6.59 -9.16
CA TYR A 39 2.11 -6.28 -9.97
C TYR A 39 2.07 -7.06 -11.28
N ASN A 40 3.22 -7.52 -11.79
CA ASN A 40 3.34 -8.44 -12.91
C ASN A 40 3.24 -9.93 -12.50
N LEU A 41 3.05 -10.25 -11.22
CA LEU A 41 3.10 -11.60 -10.64
C LEU A 41 4.46 -12.30 -10.76
N ASN A 42 5.54 -11.52 -10.94
CA ASN A 42 6.92 -12.01 -10.99
C ASN A 42 7.56 -12.04 -9.60
N PHE A 43 6.97 -12.79 -8.66
CA PHE A 43 7.41 -12.77 -7.26
C PHE A 43 8.89 -13.17 -7.07
N ALA A 44 9.41 -14.09 -7.89
CA ALA A 44 10.83 -14.45 -7.86
C ALA A 44 11.76 -13.27 -8.25
N GLN A 45 11.32 -12.38 -9.15
CA GLN A 45 12.06 -11.16 -9.49
C GLN A 45 11.97 -10.15 -8.36
N ALA A 46 10.78 -9.99 -7.79
CA ALA A 46 10.55 -9.09 -6.66
C ALA A 46 11.46 -9.43 -5.48
N HIS A 47 11.51 -10.70 -5.05
CA HIS A 47 12.40 -11.16 -3.99
C HIS A 47 13.88 -10.86 -4.28
N ARG A 48 14.32 -10.99 -5.55
CA ARG A 48 15.70 -10.67 -5.94
C ARG A 48 15.99 -9.18 -5.82
N ALA A 49 15.11 -8.33 -6.34
CA ALA A 49 15.27 -6.88 -6.25
C ALA A 49 15.21 -6.39 -4.79
N ILE A 50 14.37 -6.98 -3.94
CA ILE A 50 14.31 -6.66 -2.52
C ILE A 50 15.60 -7.10 -1.80
N ALA A 51 16.16 -8.27 -2.14
CA ALA A 51 17.44 -8.69 -1.60
C ALA A 51 18.60 -7.76 -2.01
N GLU A 52 18.58 -7.23 -3.25
CA GLU A 52 19.52 -6.19 -3.69
C GLU A 52 19.37 -4.92 -2.85
N PHE A 53 18.13 -4.48 -2.61
CA PHE A 53 17.84 -3.34 -1.73
C PHE A 53 18.35 -3.55 -0.30
N GLU A 54 18.01 -4.69 0.33
CA GLU A 54 18.41 -4.98 1.71
C GLU A 54 19.94 -5.09 1.89
N ALA A 55 20.67 -5.49 0.84
CA ALA A 55 22.13 -5.54 0.88
C ALA A 55 22.77 -4.15 1.00
N VAL A 56 22.12 -3.12 0.44
CA VAL A 56 22.60 -1.72 0.47
C VAL A 56 21.96 -0.93 1.62
N HIS A 57 20.74 -1.29 2.00
CA HIS A 57 19.92 -0.63 3.03
C HIS A 57 19.52 -1.59 4.16
N PRO A 58 20.49 -2.20 4.88
CA PRO A 58 20.20 -3.27 5.85
C PRO A 58 19.38 -2.80 7.07
N ASP A 59 19.39 -1.50 7.35
CA ASP A 59 18.67 -0.87 8.46
C ASP A 59 17.28 -0.34 8.05
N ASP A 60 16.93 -0.34 6.75
CA ASP A 60 15.68 0.24 6.25
C ASP A 60 14.52 -0.76 6.40
N PRO A 61 13.46 -0.43 7.15
CA PRO A 61 12.32 -1.32 7.37
C PRO A 61 11.48 -1.58 6.12
N LEU A 62 11.65 -0.80 5.04
CA LEU A 62 10.93 -1.03 3.77
C LEU A 62 11.39 -2.29 3.06
N GLY A 63 12.64 -2.73 3.25
CA GLY A 63 13.15 -3.98 2.70
C GLY A 63 12.31 -5.19 3.15
N PRO A 64 12.31 -5.52 4.45
CA PRO A 64 11.61 -6.70 4.94
C PRO A 64 10.10 -6.61 4.76
N VAL A 65 9.47 -5.44 4.91
CA VAL A 65 8.01 -5.33 4.70
C VAL A 65 7.61 -5.53 3.24
N SER A 66 8.46 -5.13 2.31
CA SER A 66 8.25 -5.39 0.88
C SER A 66 8.43 -6.88 0.58
N ASP A 67 9.37 -7.56 1.24
CA ASP A 67 9.57 -9.01 1.07
C ASP A 67 8.42 -9.82 1.67
N ALA A 68 7.87 -9.36 2.81
CA ALA A 68 6.64 -9.88 3.38
C ALA A 68 5.45 -9.71 2.40
N ALA A 69 5.35 -8.57 1.71
CA ALA A 69 4.35 -8.37 0.67
C ALA A 69 4.52 -9.37 -0.48
N ALA A 70 5.75 -9.53 -0.99
CA ALA A 70 6.03 -10.50 -2.05
C ALA A 70 5.65 -11.94 -1.63
N CYS A 71 5.96 -12.35 -0.39
CA CYS A 71 5.53 -13.63 0.16
C CYS A 71 4.00 -13.77 0.20
N LEU A 72 3.31 -12.78 0.77
CA LEU A 72 1.86 -12.82 0.93
C LEU A 72 1.12 -12.87 -0.41
N PHE A 73 1.50 -12.00 -1.35
CA PHE A 73 0.84 -11.93 -2.65
C PHE A 73 1.18 -13.12 -3.55
N SER A 74 2.39 -13.69 -3.45
CA SER A 74 2.71 -14.97 -4.08
C SER A 74 1.82 -16.08 -3.57
N GLU A 75 1.53 -16.09 -2.26
CA GLU A 75 0.66 -17.08 -1.66
C GLU A 75 -0.81 -16.85 -2.04
N PHE A 76 -1.25 -15.59 -2.15
CA PHE A 76 -2.57 -15.27 -2.68
C PHE A 76 -2.75 -15.72 -4.13
N ASP A 77 -1.74 -15.60 -4.98
CA ASP A 77 -1.79 -16.10 -6.35
C ASP A 77 -1.88 -17.64 -6.38
N ARG A 78 -1.02 -18.32 -5.61
CA ARG A 78 -1.02 -19.79 -5.49
C ARG A 78 -2.35 -20.34 -4.96
N LEU A 79 -2.96 -19.65 -4.01
CA LEU A 79 -4.26 -19.98 -3.43
C LEU A 79 -5.44 -19.49 -4.28
N HIS A 80 -5.19 -18.80 -5.40
CA HIS A 80 -6.19 -18.20 -6.28
C HIS A 80 -7.09 -17.16 -5.61
N ILE A 81 -6.62 -16.53 -4.53
CA ILE A 81 -7.29 -15.45 -3.81
C ILE A 81 -7.39 -14.19 -4.69
N LEU A 82 -6.40 -13.96 -5.57
CA LEU A 82 -6.34 -12.77 -6.44
C LEU A 82 -7.32 -12.80 -7.64
N GLN A 83 -8.11 -13.86 -7.80
CA GLN A 83 -9.05 -13.97 -8.91
C GLN A 83 -10.36 -13.24 -8.59
N SER A 84 -10.98 -12.59 -9.60
CA SER A 84 -12.12 -11.69 -9.35
C SER A 84 -13.38 -12.31 -8.79
N GLU A 85 -13.51 -13.63 -8.93
CA GLU A 85 -14.62 -14.35 -8.34
C GLU A 85 -14.68 -14.11 -6.83
N PHE A 86 -13.52 -13.95 -6.16
CA PHE A 86 -13.46 -13.52 -4.76
C PHE A 86 -13.79 -12.03 -4.54
N PHE A 87 -13.40 -11.14 -5.46
CA PHE A 87 -13.55 -9.69 -5.27
C PHE A 87 -14.96 -9.16 -5.53
N VAL A 88 -15.75 -9.83 -6.38
CA VAL A 88 -17.09 -9.37 -6.81
C VAL A 88 -18.22 -10.26 -6.27
N ASN A 89 -17.98 -11.56 -6.05
CA ASN A 89 -19.00 -12.47 -5.52
C ASN A 89 -18.66 -12.93 -4.09
N ASP A 90 -19.39 -12.40 -3.11
CA ASP A 90 -19.24 -12.79 -1.70
C ASP A 90 -19.54 -14.29 -1.44
N SER A 91 -20.20 -14.98 -2.39
CA SER A 91 -20.54 -16.41 -2.34
C SER A 91 -19.52 -17.36 -2.98
N ALA A 92 -18.48 -16.85 -3.65
CA ALA A 92 -17.49 -17.67 -4.37
C ALA A 92 -16.42 -18.34 -3.47
N ILE A 93 -16.64 -18.38 -2.15
CA ILE A 93 -15.71 -19.00 -1.18
C ILE A 93 -15.68 -20.55 -1.29
N THR A 94 -16.49 -21.13 -2.18
CA THR A 94 -16.58 -22.58 -2.35
C THR A 94 -16.02 -23.03 -3.71
N THR A 95 -15.19 -24.07 -3.66
CA THR A 95 -14.81 -24.99 -4.75
C THR A 95 -13.71 -24.57 -5.74
N SER A 96 -12.47 -24.61 -5.25
CA SER A 96 -11.32 -25.12 -6.00
C SER A 96 -10.44 -25.90 -4.99
N LYS A 97 -9.75 -26.97 -5.41
CA LYS A 97 -8.98 -27.89 -4.53
C LYS A 97 -8.25 -27.10 -3.43
N LYS A 98 -8.63 -27.28 -2.16
CA LYS A 98 -8.10 -26.55 -0.99
C LYS A 98 -6.59 -26.74 -0.86
N LEU A 99 -5.82 -25.92 -1.57
CA LEU A 99 -4.45 -25.67 -1.22
C LEU A 99 -4.48 -25.04 0.18
N SER A 100 -3.82 -25.67 1.14
CA SER A 100 -3.56 -25.06 2.44
C SER A 100 -2.41 -24.08 2.29
N ALA A 101 -2.42 -23.02 3.10
CA ALA A 101 -1.29 -22.10 3.17
C ALA A 101 0.02 -22.86 3.47
N ASP A 102 1.11 -22.49 2.81
CA ASP A 102 2.42 -23.09 3.00
C ASP A 102 3.03 -22.60 4.32
N PRO A 103 3.31 -23.50 5.30
CA PRO A 103 3.90 -23.11 6.58
C PRO A 103 5.26 -22.44 6.45
N ALA A 104 6.05 -22.77 5.42
CA ALA A 104 7.37 -22.16 5.20
C ALA A 104 7.22 -20.70 4.73
N VAL A 105 6.25 -20.43 3.84
CA VAL A 105 5.92 -19.07 3.40
C VAL A 105 5.40 -18.26 4.58
N LYS A 106 4.54 -18.84 5.43
CA LYS A 106 4.07 -18.18 6.66
C LYS A 106 5.23 -17.83 7.59
N ALA A 107 6.13 -18.77 7.87
CA ALA A 107 7.26 -18.53 8.76
C ALA A 107 8.12 -17.37 8.26
N LYS A 108 8.46 -17.37 6.96
CA LYS A 108 9.20 -16.27 6.34
C LYS A 108 8.46 -14.94 6.44
N PHE A 109 7.16 -14.92 6.13
CA PHE A 109 6.31 -13.74 6.25
C PHE A 109 6.32 -13.17 7.68
N ASP A 110 6.11 -14.01 8.70
CA ASP A 110 6.11 -13.59 10.11
C ASP A 110 7.49 -13.07 10.55
N ASP A 111 8.57 -13.70 10.07
CA ASP A 111 9.96 -13.27 10.33
C ASP A 111 10.24 -11.88 9.73
N ASP A 112 9.80 -11.62 8.51
CA ASP A 112 9.94 -10.34 7.83
C ASP A 112 9.12 -9.23 8.50
N LEU A 113 7.88 -9.53 8.94
CA LEU A 113 7.08 -8.58 9.73
C LEU A 113 7.77 -8.24 11.07
N SER A 114 8.35 -9.25 11.73
CA SER A 114 9.09 -9.07 12.98
C SER A 114 10.38 -8.27 12.77
N LYS A 115 11.09 -8.50 11.66
CA LYS A 115 12.27 -7.72 11.26
C LYS A 115 11.89 -6.26 10.98
N THR A 116 10.80 -6.04 10.25
CA THR A 116 10.23 -4.69 9.98
C THR A 116 9.97 -3.93 11.27
N GLU A 117 9.27 -4.54 12.23
CA GLU A 117 8.92 -3.89 13.51
C GLU A 117 10.17 -3.47 14.28
N ARG A 118 11.19 -4.34 14.36
CA ARG A 118 12.47 -4.02 15.02
C ARG A 118 13.22 -2.87 14.34
N LEU A 119 13.34 -2.92 13.02
CA LEU A 119 14.05 -1.88 12.25
C LEU A 119 13.33 -0.54 12.34
N ALA A 120 12.01 -0.53 12.16
CA ALA A 120 11.20 0.68 12.27
C ALA A 120 11.27 1.28 13.69
N ALA A 121 11.25 0.46 14.75
CA ALA A 121 11.43 0.95 16.11
C ALA A 121 12.80 1.60 16.33
N ALA A 122 13.86 1.05 15.74
CA ALA A 122 15.20 1.63 15.81
C ALA A 122 15.30 2.96 15.01
N GLU A 123 14.62 3.03 13.87
CA GLU A 123 14.64 4.19 12.98
C GLU A 123 13.78 5.36 13.49
N MET A 124 12.72 5.10 14.25
CA MET A 124 11.87 6.15 14.88
C MET A 124 12.67 7.13 15.76
N HIS A 125 13.86 6.75 16.24
CA HIS A 125 14.74 7.58 17.05
C HIS A 125 15.82 8.33 16.23
N ARG A 126 15.92 8.09 14.91
CA ARG A 126 16.90 8.73 14.03
C ARG A 126 16.32 10.00 13.39
N PRO A 127 17.10 11.09 13.25
CA PRO A 127 16.65 12.28 12.52
C PRO A 127 16.27 11.95 11.07
N GLY A 128 15.05 12.26 10.65
CA GLY A 128 14.56 12.06 9.28
C GLY A 128 13.99 10.67 8.96
N GLY A 129 14.22 9.65 9.80
CA GLY A 129 13.76 8.27 9.55
C GLY A 129 12.31 7.96 10.00
N HIS A 130 11.66 8.91 10.67
CA HIS A 130 10.34 8.69 11.27
C HIS A 130 9.25 8.31 10.23
N ALA A 131 9.31 8.90 9.03
CA ALA A 131 8.29 8.69 7.99
C ALA A 131 8.30 7.27 7.42
N GLY A 132 9.48 6.80 7.02
CA GLY A 132 9.71 5.46 6.48
C GLY A 132 9.34 4.39 7.50
N ALA A 133 9.76 4.58 8.76
CA ALA A 133 9.41 3.69 9.87
C ALA A 133 7.89 3.60 10.14
N MET A 134 7.18 4.73 10.11
CA MET A 134 5.72 4.75 10.25
C MET A 134 5.04 4.06 9.08
N PHE A 135 5.45 4.38 7.86
CA PHE A 135 4.88 3.78 6.65
C PHE A 135 5.11 2.26 6.59
N ALA A 136 6.32 1.79 6.91
CA ALA A 136 6.65 0.38 6.98
C ALA A 136 5.79 -0.35 8.04
N ASN A 137 5.55 0.26 9.21
CA ASN A 137 4.65 -0.32 10.21
C ASN A 137 3.18 -0.30 9.78
N THR A 138 2.72 0.72 9.05
CA THR A 138 1.39 0.74 8.43
C THR A 138 1.23 -0.43 7.45
N LEU A 139 2.22 -0.66 6.59
CA LEU A 139 2.23 -1.80 5.66
C LEU A 139 2.24 -3.14 6.41
N ARG A 140 3.08 -3.28 7.44
CA ARG A 140 3.17 -4.48 8.28
C ARG A 140 1.81 -4.88 8.85
N LEU A 141 1.08 -3.91 9.42
CA LEU A 141 -0.25 -4.14 9.99
C LEU A 141 -1.29 -4.46 8.91
N GLY A 142 -1.23 -3.81 7.75
CA GLY A 142 -2.11 -4.11 6.61
C GLY A 142 -1.91 -5.54 6.08
N LEU A 143 -0.66 -5.94 5.86
CA LEU A 143 -0.30 -7.26 5.37
C LEU A 143 -0.72 -8.37 6.36
N HIS A 144 -0.47 -8.18 7.64
CA HIS A 144 -0.86 -9.17 8.65
C HIS A 144 -2.39 -9.26 8.78
N ALA A 145 -3.10 -8.13 8.69
CA ALA A 145 -4.56 -8.14 8.61
C ALA A 145 -5.09 -8.92 7.40
N ASP A 146 -4.50 -8.73 6.22
CA ASP A 146 -4.86 -9.45 5.00
C ASP A 146 -4.61 -10.96 5.15
N TYR A 147 -3.49 -11.37 5.75
CA TYR A 147 -3.21 -12.78 6.06
C TYR A 147 -4.27 -13.36 7.03
N LEU A 148 -4.56 -12.65 8.11
CA LEU A 148 -5.56 -13.06 9.11
C LEU A 148 -6.95 -13.22 8.50
N ALA A 149 -7.38 -12.31 7.63
CA ALA A 149 -8.70 -12.35 7.01
C ALA A 149 -8.79 -13.39 5.87
N LEU A 150 -7.81 -13.39 4.96
CA LEU A 150 -7.91 -14.13 3.71
C LEU A 150 -7.41 -15.56 3.83
N ILE A 151 -6.49 -15.84 4.76
CA ILE A 151 -5.95 -17.19 5.01
C ILE A 151 -6.52 -17.78 6.32
N GLU A 152 -6.34 -17.11 7.46
CA GLU A 152 -6.74 -17.69 8.77
C GLU A 152 -8.24 -17.53 9.11
N LYS A 153 -8.98 -16.70 8.37
CA LYS A 153 -10.40 -16.39 8.61
C LYS A 153 -10.67 -15.80 10.01
N ARG A 154 -9.75 -14.96 10.49
CA ARG A 154 -9.79 -14.28 11.80
C ARG A 154 -10.18 -12.81 11.65
N ASP A 155 -11.40 -12.56 11.17
CA ASP A 155 -11.89 -11.22 10.79
C ASP A 155 -11.77 -10.16 11.90
N LEU A 156 -12.03 -10.52 13.16
CA LEU A 156 -11.93 -9.56 14.28
C LEU A 156 -10.48 -9.14 14.55
N ALA A 157 -9.53 -10.07 14.42
CA ALA A 157 -8.12 -9.77 14.60
C ALA A 157 -7.62 -8.91 13.43
N ALA A 158 -7.99 -9.28 12.20
CA ALA A 158 -7.70 -8.49 11.00
C ALA A 158 -8.22 -7.05 11.12
N LEU A 159 -9.48 -6.88 11.52
CA LEU A 159 -10.09 -5.56 11.72
C LEU A 159 -9.34 -4.73 12.78
N SER A 160 -8.90 -5.37 13.87
CA SER A 160 -8.14 -4.68 14.91
C SER A 160 -6.82 -4.14 14.37
N GLU A 161 -6.15 -4.87 13.49
CA GLU A 161 -4.87 -4.45 12.90
C GLU A 161 -5.04 -3.42 11.80
N MET A 162 -6.06 -3.56 10.95
CA MET A 162 -6.43 -2.51 10.00
C MET A 162 -6.63 -1.16 10.69
N LYS A 163 -7.37 -1.15 11.81
CA LYS A 163 -7.60 0.08 12.59
C LYS A 163 -6.30 0.68 13.12
N LYS A 164 -5.38 -0.15 13.64
CA LYS A 164 -4.06 0.32 14.09
C LYS A 164 -3.24 0.88 12.92
N GLY A 165 -3.26 0.20 11.77
CA GLY A 165 -2.58 0.64 10.55
C GLY A 165 -3.10 1.98 10.05
N ARG A 166 -4.42 2.19 10.05
CA ARG A 166 -5.03 3.49 9.74
C ARG A 166 -4.58 4.57 10.71
N GLN A 167 -4.59 4.31 12.01
CA GLN A 167 -4.15 5.31 13.00
C GLN A 167 -2.70 5.76 12.76
N LEU A 168 -1.79 4.82 12.49
CA LEU A 168 -0.41 5.14 12.12
C LEU A 168 -0.34 5.93 10.81
N ALA A 169 -1.14 5.56 9.80
CA ALA A 169 -1.18 6.27 8.53
C ALA A 169 -1.71 7.69 8.69
N GLU A 170 -2.76 7.91 9.48
CA GLU A 170 -3.29 9.23 9.80
C GLU A 170 -2.27 10.10 10.54
N GLU A 171 -1.54 9.51 11.49
CA GLU A 171 -0.44 10.20 12.17
C GLU A 171 0.66 10.60 11.18
N LEU A 172 1.09 9.69 10.30
CA LEU A 172 2.08 9.98 9.25
C LEU A 172 1.59 11.11 8.34
N LEU A 173 0.35 11.03 7.86
CA LEU A 173 -0.24 12.01 6.94
C LEU A 173 -0.47 13.37 7.60
N SER A 174 -0.67 13.42 8.92
CA SER A 174 -0.73 14.68 9.67
C SER A 174 0.61 15.43 9.68
N GLN A 175 1.71 14.69 9.59
CA GLN A 175 3.07 15.23 9.56
C GLN A 175 3.55 15.47 8.12
N GLN A 176 3.20 14.55 7.21
CA GLN A 176 3.62 14.54 5.80
C GLN A 176 2.44 14.24 4.87
N PRO A 177 1.62 15.26 4.54
CA PRO A 177 0.43 15.08 3.70
C PRO A 177 0.73 14.58 2.28
N THR A 178 1.97 14.71 1.82
CA THR A 178 2.43 14.25 0.50
C THR A 178 2.93 12.81 0.51
N TYR A 179 2.85 12.08 1.63
CA TYR A 179 3.20 10.66 1.70
C TYR A 179 2.08 9.79 1.11
N TYR A 180 1.85 9.91 -0.21
CA TYR A 180 0.60 9.49 -0.85
C TYR A 180 0.28 8.00 -0.75
N ASP A 181 1.29 7.14 -0.65
CA ASP A 181 1.09 5.71 -0.41
C ASP A 181 0.42 5.43 0.95
N ALA A 182 0.60 6.28 1.96
CA ALA A 182 -0.02 6.10 3.27
C ALA A 182 -1.55 6.25 3.24
N TYR A 183 -2.12 6.97 2.26
CA TYR A 183 -3.57 7.07 2.10
C TYR A 183 -4.25 5.73 1.82
N ILE A 184 -3.50 4.70 1.38
CA ILE A 184 -4.05 3.36 1.11
C ILE A 184 -4.73 2.77 2.36
N ALA A 185 -4.13 2.94 3.54
CA ALA A 185 -4.61 2.31 4.76
C ALA A 185 -5.94 2.92 5.20
N VAL A 186 -6.07 4.24 5.06
CA VAL A 186 -7.33 4.96 5.30
C VAL A 186 -8.39 4.55 4.27
N GLY A 187 -8.00 4.44 2.99
CA GLY A 187 -8.89 4.11 1.89
C GLY A 187 -9.46 2.69 1.97
N VAL A 188 -8.60 1.70 2.23
CA VAL A 188 -8.96 0.27 2.32
C VAL A 188 -9.92 0.02 3.48
N GLU A 189 -9.64 0.54 4.70
CA GLU A 189 -10.53 0.34 5.84
C GLU A 189 -11.92 0.92 5.58
N ASN A 190 -11.99 2.19 5.17
CA ASN A 190 -13.24 2.86 4.89
C ASN A 190 -14.04 2.14 3.79
N TYR A 191 -13.38 1.71 2.72
CA TYR A 191 -14.02 0.97 1.64
C TYR A 191 -14.53 -0.40 2.11
N LEU A 192 -13.69 -1.24 2.72
CA LEU A 192 -14.06 -2.59 3.15
C LEU A 192 -15.18 -2.57 4.20
N LEU A 193 -15.14 -1.65 5.17
CA LEU A 193 -16.19 -1.53 6.16
C LEU A 193 -17.48 -0.96 5.59
N SER A 194 -17.41 -0.13 4.55
CA SER A 194 -18.60 0.38 3.86
C SER A 194 -19.42 -0.72 3.16
N LEU A 195 -18.78 -1.85 2.82
CA LEU A 195 -19.43 -2.99 2.18
C LEU A 195 -20.25 -3.85 3.17
N LYS A 196 -20.12 -3.63 4.48
CA LYS A 196 -20.87 -4.40 5.49
C LYS A 196 -22.35 -4.00 5.53
N PRO A 197 -23.28 -4.92 5.90
CA PRO A 197 -24.69 -4.59 6.07
C PRO A 197 -24.92 -3.43 7.03
N ALA A 198 -26.00 -2.66 6.84
CA ALA A 198 -26.25 -1.43 7.61
C ALA A 198 -26.21 -1.60 9.14
N PRO A 199 -26.76 -2.67 9.75
CA PRO A 199 -26.66 -2.89 11.20
C PRO A 199 -25.22 -3.12 11.68
N VAL A 200 -24.40 -3.81 10.88
CA VAL A 200 -22.98 -4.06 11.19
C VAL A 200 -22.19 -2.75 11.10
N ARG A 201 -22.46 -1.91 10.09
CA ARG A 201 -21.81 -0.59 9.97
C ARG A 201 -22.13 0.32 11.16
N TRP A 202 -23.35 0.28 11.68
CA TRP A 202 -23.72 1.06 12.86
C TRP A 202 -22.89 0.64 14.09
N LEU A 203 -22.73 -0.67 14.32
CA LEU A 203 -21.90 -1.19 15.41
C LEU A 203 -20.42 -0.82 15.23
N LEU A 204 -19.89 -0.90 14.01
CA LEU A 204 -18.52 -0.49 13.69
C LEU A 204 -18.27 1.01 13.93
N ARG A 205 -19.23 1.87 13.56
CA ARG A 205 -19.14 3.31 13.88
C ARG A 205 -19.07 3.56 15.39
N ALA A 206 -19.80 2.79 16.19
CA ALA A 206 -19.78 2.91 17.64
C ALA A 206 -18.41 2.56 18.26
N THR A 207 -17.57 1.77 17.56
CA THR A 207 -16.19 1.47 18.00
C THR A 207 -15.15 2.45 17.43
N GLY A 208 -15.60 3.54 16.79
CA GLY A 208 -14.75 4.56 16.17
C GLY A 208 -14.22 4.18 14.79
N ALA A 209 -14.84 3.21 14.11
CA ALA A 209 -14.50 2.89 12.73
C ALA A 209 -15.18 3.87 11.77
N GLU A 210 -14.42 4.37 10.80
CA GLU A 210 -14.98 5.14 9.70
C GLU A 210 -15.53 4.19 8.63
N THR A 211 -16.73 4.48 8.13
CA THR A 211 -17.42 3.63 7.14
C THR A 211 -17.96 4.49 5.99
N ASP A 212 -17.27 5.60 5.73
CA ASP A 212 -17.61 6.51 4.65
C ASP A 212 -16.96 6.02 3.36
N LYS A 213 -17.80 5.42 2.51
CA LYS A 213 -17.37 4.91 1.22
C LYS A 213 -16.73 5.99 0.33
N GLN A 214 -17.29 7.21 0.33
CA GLN A 214 -16.81 8.26 -0.56
C GLN A 214 -15.43 8.75 -0.12
N ASN A 215 -15.26 8.96 1.20
CA ASN A 215 -13.95 9.26 1.77
C ASN A 215 -12.93 8.17 1.41
N GLY A 216 -13.28 6.89 1.62
CA GLY A 216 -12.42 5.76 1.24
C GLY A 216 -12.00 5.80 -0.22
N ILE A 217 -12.95 6.03 -1.14
CA ILE A 217 -12.67 6.17 -2.57
C ILE A 217 -11.77 7.36 -2.87
N ASP A 218 -11.97 8.51 -2.22
CA ASP A 218 -11.15 9.70 -2.44
C ASP A 218 -9.70 9.48 -1.96
N LYS A 219 -9.50 8.77 -0.84
CA LYS A 219 -8.16 8.38 -0.38
C LYS A 219 -7.48 7.39 -1.33
N LEU A 220 -8.23 6.40 -1.83
CA LEU A 220 -7.72 5.50 -2.86
C LEU A 220 -7.34 6.25 -4.15
N ARG A 221 -8.10 7.29 -4.54
CA ARG A 221 -7.72 8.13 -5.70
C ARG A 221 -6.42 8.88 -5.46
N LEU A 222 -6.21 9.44 -4.27
CA LEU A 222 -4.93 10.11 -3.93
C LEU A 222 -3.75 9.15 -4.06
N THR A 223 -3.84 7.94 -3.51
CA THR A 223 -2.79 6.92 -3.69
C THR A 223 -2.65 6.51 -5.16
N ALA A 224 -3.75 6.34 -5.90
CA ALA A 224 -3.67 6.01 -7.31
C ALA A 224 -2.96 7.11 -8.13
N GLU A 225 -3.28 8.37 -7.90
CA GLU A 225 -2.76 9.47 -8.70
C GLU A 225 -1.30 9.81 -8.36
N HIS A 226 -0.89 9.62 -7.10
CA HIS A 226 0.38 10.15 -6.61
C HIS A 226 1.25 9.18 -5.81
N GLY A 227 0.77 7.96 -5.51
CA GLY A 227 1.56 6.95 -4.82
C GLY A 227 2.73 6.45 -5.67
N GLY A 228 3.85 6.13 -5.01
CA GLY A 228 5.01 5.54 -5.68
C GLY A 228 4.84 4.03 -5.81
N TYR A 229 4.63 3.36 -4.69
CA TYR A 229 4.58 1.89 -4.65
C TYR A 229 3.17 1.33 -4.79
N LEU A 230 2.16 2.01 -4.25
CA LEU A 230 0.81 1.47 -4.06
C LEU A 230 -0.22 2.06 -5.03
N ALA A 231 0.21 2.95 -5.93
CA ALA A 231 -0.62 3.50 -6.99
C ALA A 231 -1.33 2.43 -7.85
N PRO A 232 -0.69 1.33 -8.26
CA PRO A 232 -1.37 0.26 -9.00
C PRO A 232 -2.37 -0.51 -8.13
N TYR A 233 -2.01 -0.79 -6.87
CA TYR A 233 -2.91 -1.44 -5.92
C TYR A 233 -4.18 -0.61 -5.69
N ALA A 234 -4.03 0.70 -5.49
CA ALA A 234 -5.16 1.60 -5.35
C ALA A 234 -6.07 1.62 -6.60
N ARG A 235 -5.50 1.59 -7.81
CA ARG A 235 -6.29 1.48 -9.06
C ARG A 235 -7.05 0.16 -9.14
N LEU A 236 -6.45 -0.95 -8.70
CA LEU A 236 -7.13 -2.24 -8.64
C LEU A 236 -8.33 -2.18 -7.70
N LEU A 237 -8.17 -1.63 -6.49
CA LEU A 237 -9.27 -1.47 -5.53
C LEU A 237 -10.37 -0.55 -6.07
N LEU A 238 -10.02 0.55 -6.74
CA LEU A 238 -10.98 1.42 -7.42
C LEU A 238 -11.71 0.70 -8.56
N ALA A 239 -11.05 -0.22 -9.27
CA ALA A 239 -11.69 -1.03 -10.31
C ALA A 239 -12.71 -1.99 -9.69
N VAL A 240 -12.35 -2.67 -8.59
CA VAL A 240 -13.27 -3.52 -7.83
C VAL A 240 -14.47 -2.73 -7.31
N ALA A 241 -14.24 -1.53 -6.75
CA ALA A 241 -15.31 -0.65 -6.30
C ALA A 241 -16.24 -0.26 -7.46
N ALA A 242 -15.68 0.11 -8.62
CA ALA A 242 -16.46 0.43 -9.81
C ALA A 242 -17.29 -0.76 -10.32
N LEU A 243 -16.76 -1.99 -10.23
CA LEU A 243 -17.51 -3.20 -10.57
C LEU A 243 -18.68 -3.44 -9.62
N ARG A 244 -18.45 -3.32 -8.31
CA ARG A 244 -19.50 -3.47 -7.29
C ARG A 244 -20.60 -2.42 -7.44
N ASP A 245 -20.25 -1.23 -7.92
CA ASP A 245 -21.20 -0.14 -8.18
C ASP A 245 -21.89 -0.23 -9.55
N GLY A 246 -21.63 -1.29 -10.33
CA GLY A 246 -22.16 -1.45 -11.67
C GLY A 246 -21.57 -0.48 -12.70
N ASN A 247 -20.57 0.32 -12.33
CA ASN A 247 -19.88 1.25 -13.22
C ASN A 247 -18.84 0.52 -14.09
N ARG A 248 -19.33 -0.30 -15.02
CA ARG A 248 -18.50 -1.08 -15.96
C ARG A 248 -17.55 -0.21 -16.79
N LYS A 249 -17.95 1.03 -17.10
CA LYS A 249 -17.10 1.98 -17.87
C LYS A 249 -15.85 2.34 -17.07
N LYS A 250 -15.99 2.76 -15.81
CA LYS A 250 -14.84 3.13 -14.97
C LYS A 250 -13.98 1.93 -14.62
N ALA A 251 -14.59 0.78 -14.34
CA ALA A 251 -13.85 -0.47 -14.11
C ALA A 251 -12.98 -0.83 -15.32
N ARG A 252 -13.54 -0.73 -16.54
CA ARG A 252 -12.80 -0.99 -17.79
C ARG A 252 -11.63 -0.03 -17.97
N GLU A 253 -11.82 1.26 -17.70
CA GLU A 253 -10.76 2.27 -17.79
C GLU A 253 -9.58 1.91 -16.87
N LEU A 254 -9.87 1.63 -15.60
CA LEU A 254 -8.86 1.29 -14.59
C LEU A 254 -8.14 -0.03 -14.91
N LEU A 255 -8.88 -1.07 -15.31
CA LEU A 255 -8.29 -2.37 -15.69
C LEU A 255 -7.49 -2.30 -16.99
N SER A 256 -7.89 -1.44 -17.94
CA SER A 256 -7.10 -1.24 -19.18
C SER A 256 -5.76 -0.61 -18.84
N TRP A 257 -5.75 0.43 -17.99
CA TRP A 257 -4.51 1.04 -17.51
C TRP A 257 -3.59 0.00 -16.85
N LEU A 258 -4.13 -0.84 -15.96
CA LEU A 258 -3.35 -1.90 -15.29
C LEU A 258 -2.82 -2.94 -16.29
N ALA A 259 -3.63 -3.39 -17.23
CA ALA A 259 -3.22 -4.35 -18.25
C ALA A 259 -2.12 -3.80 -19.18
N ASP A 260 -2.15 -2.50 -19.48
CA ASP A 260 -1.16 -1.84 -20.33
C ASP A 260 0.18 -1.65 -19.61
N HIS A 261 0.16 -1.29 -18.31
CA HIS A 261 1.37 -1.04 -17.52
C HIS A 261 2.00 -2.32 -16.93
N TYR A 262 1.19 -3.36 -16.70
CA TYR A 262 1.62 -4.65 -16.15
C TYR A 262 1.22 -5.81 -17.08
N PRO A 263 1.78 -5.87 -18.31
CA PRO A 263 1.31 -6.78 -19.34
C PRO A 263 1.56 -8.26 -19.03
N GLN A 264 2.48 -8.57 -18.11
CA GLN A 264 2.77 -9.96 -17.73
C GLN A 264 1.72 -10.52 -16.77
N ASN A 265 0.98 -9.66 -16.07
CA ASN A 265 -0.16 -10.06 -15.27
C ASN A 265 -1.37 -10.38 -16.16
N ALA A 266 -1.59 -11.67 -16.42
CA ALA A 266 -2.71 -12.14 -17.23
C ALA A 266 -4.08 -11.88 -16.57
N LEU A 267 -4.15 -11.74 -15.23
CA LEU A 267 -5.41 -11.55 -14.50
C LEU A 267 -6.10 -10.25 -14.93
N TYR A 268 -5.36 -9.15 -15.10
CA TYR A 268 -5.95 -7.88 -15.53
C TYR A 268 -6.65 -7.99 -16.89
N ARG A 269 -6.04 -8.70 -17.84
CA ARG A 269 -6.62 -8.93 -19.17
C ARG A 269 -7.82 -9.88 -19.11
N GLN A 270 -7.74 -10.92 -18.28
CA GLN A 270 -8.87 -11.82 -18.05
C GLN A 270 -10.07 -11.06 -17.49
N GLU A 271 -9.87 -10.21 -16.48
CA GLU A 271 -10.93 -9.39 -15.91
C GLU A 271 -11.52 -8.38 -16.88
N LEU A 272 -10.65 -7.71 -17.64
CA LEU A 272 -11.10 -6.79 -18.68
C LEU A 272 -11.99 -7.48 -19.73
N SER A 273 -11.71 -8.75 -20.05
CA SER A 273 -12.50 -9.53 -21.01
C SER A 273 -13.92 -9.84 -20.53
N LYS A 274 -14.11 -10.02 -19.21
CA LYS A 274 -15.43 -10.23 -18.58
C LYS A 274 -16.32 -8.98 -18.62
N LEU A 275 -15.75 -7.81 -18.90
CA LEU A 275 -16.44 -6.52 -19.00
C LEU A 275 -16.89 -6.16 -20.41
N ARG A 276 -16.64 -7.04 -21.39
CA ARG A 276 -17.18 -6.90 -22.74
C ARG A 276 -18.69 -7.14 -22.76
#